data_AF-A0A7C5TH42-F1
#
_entry.id   AF-A0A7C5TH42-F1
#
_cell.length_a   1.000
_cell.length_b   1.000
_cell.length_c   1.000
_cell.angle_alpha   90.00
_cell.angle_beta   90.00
_cell.angle_gamma   90.00
#
_symmetry.space_group_name_H-M   'P 1'
#
loop_
_entity.id
_entity.type
_entity.pdbx_description
1 polymer ?
#
loop_
_entity_poly.entity_id
_entity_poly.type
_entity_poly.pdbx_seq_one_letter_code
_entity_poly.pdbx_strand_id
1 'polypeptide(L)'
;MRLGFVVVSLLAVLLTYAALYWASLAVIPRSLIVYWESVRAIGFRPVLNMPMLIIYLTSPFNAYESLMFHYPPWLYLIESVIVPSVILATEVIIALWTSEYVLRREILSESFLIQSSALAIASSYATSLIAWVGGGKPSIGTSIYTEYVFAATIYVAVVSAWDLFRRLVVSRGVLARVYVGAVITAIVMPALVAAYLATELLLKPPIPTTHIAGLIPTVTLLVIYHKLTTTNKAQRHQGTSQNP
;
A
#
# COMPACT_ATOMS: atom_id res chain seq x y z
N MET A 1 -18.76 -3.63 13.21
CA MET A 1 -17.34 -3.30 12.97
C MET A 1 -16.68 -2.87 14.28
N ARG A 2 -15.45 -3.31 14.56
CA ARG A 2 -14.65 -2.80 15.69
C ARG A 2 -13.70 -1.70 15.22
N LEU A 3 -14.16 -0.45 15.19
CA LEU A 3 -13.33 0.71 14.78
C LEU A 3 -12.00 0.76 15.56
N GLY A 4 -12.02 0.43 16.85
CA GLY A 4 -10.82 0.35 17.67
C GLY A 4 -9.77 -0.63 17.14
N PHE A 5 -10.18 -1.73 16.50
CA PHE A 5 -9.24 -2.68 15.89
C PHE A 5 -8.51 -2.08 14.68
N VAL A 6 -9.21 -1.32 13.83
CA VAL A 6 -8.60 -0.65 12.67
C VAL A 6 -7.63 0.45 13.11
N VAL A 7 -7.99 1.21 14.14
CA VAL A 7 -7.12 2.25 14.71
C VAL A 7 -5.86 1.62 15.34
N VAL A 8 -6.00 0.57 16.14
CA VAL A 8 -4.87 -0.16 16.71
C VAL A 8 -3.99 -0.77 15.62
N SER A 9 -4.62 -1.31 14.56
CA SER A 9 -3.92 -1.83 13.38
C SER A 9 -3.09 -0.75 12.69
N LEU A 10 -3.66 0.44 12.48
CA LEU A 10 -2.95 1.58 11.88
C LEU A 10 -1.76 1.99 12.75
N LEU A 11 -1.97 2.13 14.07
CA LEU A 11 -0.91 2.48 15.00
C LEU A 11 0.22 1.44 14.99
N ALA A 12 -0.12 0.15 15.01
CA ALA A 12 0.86 -0.93 14.94
C ALA A 12 1.67 -0.87 13.64
N VAL A 13 1.01 -0.64 12.49
CA VAL A 13 1.68 -0.45 11.20
C VAL A 13 2.61 0.76 11.27
N LEU A 14 2.11 1.94 11.61
CA LEU A 14 2.91 3.17 11.62
C LEU A 14 4.12 3.08 12.57
N LEU A 15 3.95 2.51 13.77
CA LEU A 15 5.04 2.33 14.73
C LEU A 15 6.10 1.34 14.21
N THR A 16 5.66 0.23 13.62
CA THR A 16 6.57 -0.77 13.03
C THR A 16 7.37 -0.14 11.90
N TYR A 17 6.70 0.57 11.00
CA TYR A 17 7.35 1.25 9.88
C TYR A 17 8.30 2.35 10.34
N ALA A 18 7.90 3.19 11.30
CA ALA A 18 8.76 4.23 11.84
C ALA A 18 10.01 3.63 12.50
N ALA A 19 9.86 2.57 13.31
CA ALA A 19 10.99 1.89 13.94
C ALA A 19 11.97 1.34 12.90
N LEU A 20 11.47 0.64 11.88
CA LEU A 20 12.28 0.13 10.78
C LEU A 20 12.95 1.25 9.98
N TYR A 21 12.25 2.34 9.73
CA TYR A 21 12.76 3.50 8.99
C TYR A 21 13.92 4.18 9.73
N TRP A 22 13.77 4.45 11.03
CA TRP A 22 14.82 5.05 11.84
C TRP A 22 16.01 4.12 12.05
N ALA A 23 15.75 2.82 12.26
CA ALA A 23 16.81 1.82 12.35
C ALA A 23 17.62 1.74 11.06
N SER A 24 16.96 1.80 9.90
CA SER A 24 17.59 1.86 8.59
C SER A 24 18.59 3.02 8.50
N LEU A 25 18.14 4.23 8.81
CA LEU A 25 18.97 5.45 8.75
C LEU A 25 20.16 5.41 9.70
N ALA A 26 20.01 4.77 10.87
CA ALA A 26 21.08 4.65 11.85
C ALA A 26 22.17 3.66 11.41
N VAL A 27 21.80 2.61 10.67
CA VAL A 27 22.71 1.51 10.31
C VAL A 27 23.40 1.75 8.96
N ILE A 28 22.76 2.45 8.01
CA ILE A 28 23.33 2.65 6.68
C ILE A 28 24.57 3.56 6.75
N PRO A 29 25.75 3.08 6.35
CA PRO A 29 26.95 3.91 6.29
C PRO A 29 26.80 5.01 5.24
N ARG A 30 27.05 6.26 5.63
CA ARG A 30 27.01 7.42 4.70
C ARG A 30 27.91 7.26 3.48
N SER A 31 29.05 6.58 3.64
CA SER A 31 29.97 6.27 2.54
C SER A 31 29.34 5.42 1.44
N LEU A 32 28.40 4.53 1.79
CA LEU A 32 27.67 3.74 0.78
C LEU A 32 26.72 4.60 -0.04
N ILE A 33 26.11 5.62 0.57
CA ILE A 33 25.17 6.52 -0.09
C ILE A 33 25.92 7.37 -1.13
N VAL A 34 27.03 7.98 -0.73
CA VAL A 34 27.90 8.77 -1.63
C VAL A 34 28.42 7.92 -2.79
N TYR A 35 28.78 6.66 -2.54
CA TYR A 35 29.18 5.73 -3.60
C TYR A 35 28.05 5.54 -4.61
N TRP A 36 26.83 5.20 -4.18
CA TRP A 36 25.72 4.93 -5.09
C TRP A 36 25.16 6.16 -5.80
N GLU A 37 25.27 7.37 -5.21
CA GLU A 37 25.00 8.63 -5.92
C GLU A 37 25.90 8.81 -7.15
N SER A 38 27.15 8.36 -7.07
CA SER A 38 28.16 8.54 -8.12
C SER A 38 28.13 7.46 -9.22
N VAL A 39 27.52 6.30 -8.94
CA VAL A 39 27.51 5.16 -9.86
C VAL A 39 26.40 5.33 -10.90
N ARG A 40 26.78 5.47 -12.16
CA ARG A 40 25.82 5.37 -13.28
C ARG A 40 25.36 3.94 -13.43
N ALA A 41 24.05 3.75 -13.55
CA ALA A 41 23.46 2.44 -13.79
C ALA A 41 23.98 1.84 -15.09
N ILE A 42 24.77 0.77 -14.99
CA ILE A 42 25.21 -0.01 -16.14
C ILE A 42 24.20 -1.14 -16.27
N GLY A 43 23.31 -1.05 -17.27
CA GLY A 43 22.33 -2.10 -17.53
C GLY A 43 23.01 -3.47 -17.70
N PHE A 44 22.40 -4.51 -17.12
CA PHE A 44 22.78 -5.91 -17.31
C PHE A 44 24.16 -6.34 -16.77
N ARG A 45 24.50 -5.97 -15.53
CA ARG A 45 25.48 -6.72 -14.73
C ARG A 45 24.90 -7.01 -13.34
N PRO A 46 24.49 -8.25 -13.03
CA PRO A 46 24.17 -8.62 -11.66
C PRO A 46 25.42 -8.45 -10.81
N VAL A 47 25.37 -7.57 -9.81
CA VAL A 47 26.48 -7.39 -8.86
C VAL A 47 25.99 -7.79 -7.49
N LEU A 48 26.28 -9.03 -7.09
CA LEU A 48 26.15 -9.46 -5.70
C LEU A 48 27.31 -8.84 -4.92
N ASN A 49 27.04 -7.81 -4.12
CA ASN A 49 28.04 -7.18 -3.28
C ASN A 49 27.49 -6.92 -1.86
N MET A 50 28.39 -6.97 -0.87
CA MET A 50 28.04 -6.79 0.54
C MET A 50 27.38 -5.44 0.84
N PRO A 51 27.81 -4.30 0.26
CA PRO A 51 27.12 -3.03 0.40
C PRO A 51 25.63 -3.07 0.02
N MET A 52 25.32 -3.72 -1.10
CA MET A 52 23.94 -3.88 -1.57
C MET A 52 23.13 -4.79 -0.67
N LEU A 53 23.73 -5.87 -0.16
CA LEU A 53 23.08 -6.72 0.82
C LEU A 53 22.73 -5.95 2.10
N ILE A 54 23.63 -5.08 2.58
CA ILE A 54 23.38 -4.23 3.75
C ILE A 54 22.19 -3.31 3.46
N ILE A 55 22.20 -2.55 2.36
CA ILE A 55 21.10 -1.64 1.99
C ILE A 55 19.78 -2.41 1.84
N TYR A 56 19.81 -3.57 1.18
CA TYR A 56 18.63 -4.41 0.99
C TYR A 56 18.04 -4.89 2.33
N LEU A 57 18.87 -5.38 3.25
CA LEU A 57 18.43 -5.87 4.55
C LEU A 57 17.94 -4.75 5.47
N THR A 58 18.62 -3.59 5.43
CA THR A 58 18.39 -2.52 6.39
C THR A 58 17.39 -1.48 5.89
N SER A 59 17.08 -1.40 4.59
CA SER A 59 16.24 -0.35 4.02
C SER A 59 15.03 -0.85 3.21
N PRO A 60 14.05 -1.48 3.87
CA PRO A 60 12.83 -1.95 3.20
C PRO A 60 12.02 -0.86 2.49
N PHE A 61 12.19 0.41 2.90
CA PHE A 61 11.34 1.53 2.46
C PHE A 61 12.12 2.65 1.79
N ASN A 62 13.30 2.33 1.27
CA ASN A 62 14.19 3.30 0.64
C ASN A 62 14.50 4.50 1.56
N ALA A 63 14.69 4.27 2.87
CA ALA A 63 14.99 5.36 3.81
C ALA A 63 16.29 6.10 3.42
N TYR A 64 17.25 5.40 2.82
CA TYR A 64 18.45 6.02 2.25
C TYR A 64 18.16 7.04 1.15
N GLU A 65 16.99 7.02 0.49
CA GLU A 65 16.63 8.01 -0.52
C GLU A 65 16.52 9.41 0.09
N SER A 66 16.06 9.51 1.34
CA SER A 66 16.06 10.80 2.04
C SER A 66 17.47 11.39 2.14
N LEU A 67 18.47 10.54 2.39
CA LEU A 67 19.87 10.94 2.47
C LEU A 67 20.45 11.23 1.08
N MET A 68 20.11 10.40 0.09
CA MET A 68 20.56 10.50 -1.30
C MET A 68 20.03 11.75 -2.01
N PHE A 69 18.78 12.13 -1.73
CA PHE A 69 18.14 13.31 -2.31
C PHE A 69 18.27 14.55 -1.43
N HIS A 70 19.04 14.47 -0.35
CA HIS A 70 19.17 15.52 0.66
C HIS A 70 17.81 16.04 1.17
N TYR A 71 16.82 15.15 1.24
CA TYR A 71 15.49 15.44 1.75
C TYR A 71 15.44 15.20 3.27
N PRO A 72 14.75 16.06 4.05
CA PRO A 72 14.64 15.85 5.50
C PRO A 72 14.05 14.45 5.80
N PRO A 73 14.75 13.56 6.54
CA PRO A 73 14.31 12.17 6.69
C PRO A 73 12.94 12.00 7.34
N TRP A 74 12.60 12.85 8.30
CA TRP A 74 11.28 12.85 8.93
C TRP A 74 10.18 13.24 7.93
N LEU A 75 10.45 14.17 7.01
CA LEU A 75 9.48 14.61 6.00
C LEU A 75 9.30 13.53 4.93
N TYR A 76 10.41 12.88 4.52
CA TYR A 76 10.35 11.72 3.64
C TYR A 76 9.48 10.60 4.23
N LEU A 77 9.63 10.29 5.52
CA LEU A 77 8.81 9.31 6.22
C LEU A 77 7.32 9.69 6.21
N ILE A 78 7.00 10.97 6.39
CA ILE A 78 5.61 11.45 6.35
C ILE A 78 5.01 11.21 4.96
N GLU A 79 5.71 11.62 3.92
CA GLU A 79 5.22 11.56 2.53
C GLU A 79 5.17 10.13 1.99
N SER A 80 6.17 9.31 2.29
CA SER A 80 6.29 7.95 1.75
C SER A 80 5.53 6.90 2.55
N VAL A 81 5.29 7.11 3.84
CA VAL A 81 4.66 6.10 4.70
C VAL A 81 3.39 6.64 5.34
N ILE A 82 3.49 7.69 6.16
CA ILE A 82 2.39 8.09 7.05
C ILE A 82 1.17 8.54 6.24
N VAL A 83 1.34 9.47 5.30
CA VAL A 83 0.23 9.99 4.48
C VAL A 83 -0.46 8.86 3.68
N PRO A 84 0.28 8.02 2.93
CA PRO A 84 -0.32 6.87 2.26
C PRO A 84 -1.08 5.94 3.21
N SER A 85 -0.49 5.55 4.35
CA SER A 85 -1.14 4.64 5.31
C SER A 85 -2.45 5.22 5.86
N VAL A 86 -2.48 6.53 6.13
CA VAL A 86 -3.68 7.24 6.62
C VAL A 86 -4.76 7.27 5.54
N ILE A 87 -4.40 7.51 4.28
CA ILE A 87 -5.33 7.48 3.15
C ILE A 87 -5.97 6.09 3.03
N LEU A 88 -5.15 5.02 3.04
CA LEU A 88 -5.65 3.65 2.98
C LEU A 88 -6.53 3.31 4.19
N ALA A 89 -6.12 3.68 5.41
CA ALA A 89 -6.91 3.42 6.60
C ALA A 89 -8.27 4.12 6.57
N THR A 90 -8.30 5.36 6.06
CA THR A 90 -9.55 6.11 5.84
C THR A 90 -10.47 5.35 4.90
N GLU A 91 -9.94 4.88 3.77
CA GLU A 91 -10.68 4.10 2.78
C GLU A 91 -11.20 2.77 3.36
N VAL A 92 -10.37 2.06 4.14
CA VAL A 92 -10.76 0.83 4.83
C VAL A 92 -11.89 1.09 5.84
N ILE A 93 -11.84 2.18 6.61
CA ILE A 93 -12.91 2.54 7.56
C ILE A 93 -14.22 2.78 6.81
N ILE A 94 -14.19 3.56 5.74
CA ILE A 94 -15.37 3.86 4.91
C ILE A 94 -15.93 2.59 4.27
N ALA A 95 -15.07 1.72 3.75
CA ALA A 95 -15.46 0.44 3.17
C ALA A 95 -16.13 -0.48 4.20
N LEU A 96 -15.56 -0.59 5.41
CA LEU A 96 -16.14 -1.40 6.48
C LEU A 96 -17.50 -0.86 6.95
N TRP A 97 -17.65 0.45 7.09
CA TRP A 97 -18.95 1.07 7.39
C TRP A 97 -19.96 0.84 6.27
N THR A 98 -19.53 0.97 5.02
CA THR A 98 -20.36 0.69 3.84
C THR A 98 -20.84 -0.76 3.85
N SER A 99 -19.93 -1.70 4.15
CA SER A 99 -20.19 -3.12 4.29
C SER A 99 -21.33 -3.39 5.30
N GLU A 100 -21.23 -2.80 6.49
CA GLU A 100 -22.12 -3.05 7.61
C GLU A 100 -23.46 -2.34 7.47
N TYR A 101 -23.44 -1.02 7.23
CA TYR A 101 -24.63 -0.18 7.32
C TYR A 101 -25.39 -0.05 6.01
N VAL A 102 -24.70 -0.15 4.87
CA VAL A 102 -25.32 0.07 3.55
C VAL A 102 -25.57 -1.26 2.85
N LEU A 103 -24.52 -2.06 2.66
CA LEU A 103 -24.59 -3.29 1.85
C LEU A 103 -25.09 -4.49 2.65
N ARG A 104 -24.96 -4.49 3.99
CA ARG A 104 -25.28 -5.60 4.90
C ARG A 104 -24.64 -6.93 4.50
N ARG A 105 -23.41 -6.85 4.01
CA ARG A 105 -22.59 -8.00 3.61
C ARG A 105 -21.14 -7.65 3.78
N GLU A 106 -20.30 -8.64 4.05
CA GLU A 106 -18.85 -8.44 4.14
C GLU A 106 -18.26 -8.17 2.75
N ILE A 107 -17.69 -6.99 2.55
CA ILE A 107 -16.92 -6.63 1.34
C ILE A 107 -15.43 -6.48 1.62
N LEU A 108 -15.03 -6.43 2.89
CA LEU A 108 -13.65 -6.24 3.32
C LEU A 108 -13.48 -6.82 4.73
N SER A 109 -12.34 -7.48 5.00
CA SER A 109 -12.04 -7.96 6.35
C SER A 109 -11.54 -6.82 7.24
N GLU A 110 -11.88 -6.84 8.53
CA GLU A 110 -11.31 -5.90 9.52
C GLU A 110 -9.78 -5.97 9.60
N SER A 111 -9.21 -7.15 9.28
CA SER A 111 -7.76 -7.40 9.22
C SER A 111 -7.07 -6.87 7.96
N PHE A 112 -7.84 -6.32 7.00
CA PHE A 112 -7.31 -5.95 5.70
C PHE A 112 -6.15 -4.96 5.81
N LEU A 113 -6.22 -3.99 6.73
CA LEU A 113 -5.15 -3.00 6.89
C LEU A 113 -3.80 -3.63 7.26
N ILE A 114 -3.78 -4.56 8.23
CA ILE A 114 -2.57 -5.29 8.63
C ILE A 114 -2.08 -6.18 7.48
N GLN A 115 -3.00 -6.90 6.84
CA GLN A 115 -2.66 -7.84 5.77
C GLN A 115 -2.10 -7.12 4.55
N SER A 116 -2.75 -6.03 4.15
CA SER A 116 -2.32 -5.13 3.08
C SER A 116 -0.95 -4.54 3.42
N SER A 117 -0.74 -4.09 4.66
CA SER A 117 0.57 -3.58 5.09
C SER A 117 1.67 -4.64 5.08
N ALA A 118 1.39 -5.87 5.51
CA ALA A 118 2.35 -6.98 5.47
C ALA A 118 2.71 -7.36 4.02
N LEU A 119 1.72 -7.37 3.14
CA LEU A 119 1.94 -7.62 1.71
C LEU A 119 2.73 -6.48 1.07
N ALA A 120 2.52 -5.23 1.49
CA ALA A 120 3.32 -4.08 1.07
C ALA A 120 4.80 -4.21 1.46
N ILE A 121 5.09 -4.69 2.68
CA ILE A 121 6.47 -5.00 3.12
C ILE A 121 7.08 -6.07 2.21
N ALA A 122 6.37 -7.19 2.04
CA ALA A 122 6.86 -8.31 1.25
C ALA A 122 7.13 -7.92 -0.21
N SER A 123 6.21 -7.17 -0.84
CA SER A 123 6.39 -6.61 -2.18
C SER A 123 7.58 -5.67 -2.26
N SER A 124 7.78 -4.82 -1.24
CA SER A 124 8.91 -3.87 -1.21
C SER A 124 10.25 -4.61 -1.19
N TYR A 125 10.39 -5.66 -0.37
CA TYR A 125 11.58 -6.51 -0.40
C TYR A 125 11.74 -7.24 -1.74
N ALA A 126 10.69 -7.87 -2.25
CA ALA A 126 10.78 -8.61 -3.52
C ALA A 126 11.19 -7.71 -4.69
N THR A 127 10.59 -6.53 -4.83
CA THR A 127 10.90 -5.58 -5.90
C THR A 127 12.30 -4.99 -5.74
N SER A 128 12.73 -4.67 -4.51
CA SER A 128 14.11 -4.22 -4.25
C SER A 128 15.16 -5.28 -4.59
N LEU A 129 14.86 -6.56 -4.34
CA LEU A 129 15.73 -7.67 -4.73
C LEU A 129 15.84 -7.79 -6.26
N ILE A 130 14.71 -7.68 -6.97
CA ILE A 130 14.70 -7.72 -8.44
C ILE A 130 15.48 -6.54 -9.02
N ALA A 131 15.30 -5.33 -8.49
CA ALA A 131 16.03 -4.14 -8.90
C ALA A 131 17.55 -4.31 -8.68
N TRP A 132 17.93 -4.87 -7.53
CA TRP A 132 19.33 -5.17 -7.23
C TRP A 132 19.91 -6.22 -8.18
N VAL A 133 19.28 -7.39 -8.31
CA VAL A 133 19.79 -8.48 -9.15
C VAL A 133 19.84 -8.08 -10.63
N GLY A 134 18.82 -7.37 -11.12
CA GLY A 134 18.74 -6.95 -12.52
C GLY A 134 19.62 -5.75 -12.87
N GLY A 135 19.75 -4.78 -11.96
CA GLY A 135 20.39 -3.48 -12.22
C GLY A 135 21.73 -3.26 -11.52
N GLY A 136 22.13 -4.13 -10.59
CA GLY A 136 23.38 -4.01 -9.82
C GLY A 136 23.42 -2.82 -8.84
N LYS A 137 22.27 -2.20 -8.56
CA LYS A 137 22.13 -0.96 -7.77
C LYS A 137 20.86 -1.01 -6.89
N PRO A 138 20.75 -0.19 -5.84
CA PRO A 138 19.52 -0.17 -5.04
C PRO A 138 18.34 0.36 -5.85
N SER A 139 17.13 -0.03 -5.45
CA SER A 139 15.90 0.55 -6.02
C SER A 139 15.91 2.06 -5.76
N ILE A 140 15.66 2.89 -6.77
CA ILE A 140 15.63 4.34 -6.61
C ILE A 140 14.33 4.84 -7.21
N GLY A 141 13.68 5.76 -6.51
CA GLY A 141 12.35 6.23 -6.82
C GLY A 141 11.43 5.78 -5.70
N THR A 142 10.52 6.66 -5.33
CA THR A 142 9.62 6.61 -4.16
C THR A 142 9.32 5.21 -3.63
N SER A 143 9.28 5.06 -2.30
CA SER A 143 9.05 3.78 -1.61
C SER A 143 8.00 2.89 -2.30
N ILE A 144 8.39 1.66 -2.66
CA ILE A 144 7.49 0.62 -3.23
C ILE A 144 6.26 0.41 -2.33
N TYR A 145 6.43 0.65 -1.03
CA TYR A 145 5.35 0.74 -0.06
C TYR A 145 4.27 1.76 -0.45
N THR A 146 4.67 2.99 -0.77
CA THR A 146 3.76 4.07 -1.13
C THR A 146 2.89 3.69 -2.31
N GLU A 147 3.51 3.14 -3.36
CA GLU A 147 2.81 2.72 -4.56
C GLU A 147 1.83 1.57 -4.28
N TYR A 148 2.27 0.58 -3.49
CA TYR A 148 1.41 -0.49 -3.01
C TYR A 148 0.18 0.07 -2.32
N VAL A 149 0.37 1.02 -1.39
CA VAL A 149 -0.70 1.56 -0.55
C VAL A 149 -1.69 2.38 -1.38
N PHE A 150 -1.23 3.12 -2.38
CA PHE A 150 -2.13 3.79 -3.32
C PHE A 150 -2.91 2.81 -4.19
N ALA A 151 -2.25 1.77 -4.72
CA ALA A 151 -2.93 0.72 -5.46
C ALA A 151 -3.98 -0.01 -4.61
N ALA A 152 -3.66 -0.29 -3.34
CA ALA A 152 -4.58 -0.89 -2.39
C ALA A 152 -5.77 0.04 -2.08
N THR A 153 -5.53 1.35 -1.95
CA THR A 153 -6.60 2.35 -1.75
C THR A 153 -7.58 2.34 -2.92
N ILE A 154 -7.06 2.42 -4.15
CA ILE A 154 -7.87 2.38 -5.38
C ILE A 154 -8.63 1.06 -5.47
N TYR A 155 -7.98 -0.06 -5.15
CA TYR A 155 -8.62 -1.37 -5.14
C TYR A 155 -9.81 -1.43 -4.16
N VAL A 156 -9.62 -1.00 -2.92
CA VAL A 156 -10.70 -0.97 -1.92
C VAL A 156 -11.86 -0.10 -2.39
N ALA A 157 -11.56 1.06 -2.97
CA ALA A 157 -12.59 1.95 -3.49
C ALA A 157 -13.40 1.32 -4.62
N VAL A 158 -12.74 0.65 -5.57
CA VAL A 158 -13.41 -0.06 -6.68
C VAL A 158 -14.33 -1.15 -6.16
N VAL A 159 -13.85 -2.01 -5.26
CA VAL A 159 -14.66 -3.12 -4.71
C VAL A 159 -15.83 -2.58 -3.87
N SER A 160 -15.62 -1.49 -3.13
CA SER A 160 -16.65 -0.89 -2.29
C SER A 160 -17.71 -0.13 -3.09
N ALA A 161 -17.31 0.59 -4.15
CA ALA A 161 -18.21 1.38 -4.97
C ALA A 161 -19.03 0.55 -5.96
N TRP A 162 -18.49 -0.59 -6.45
CA TRP A 162 -19.12 -1.39 -7.51
C TRP A 162 -20.58 -1.73 -7.23
N ASP A 163 -20.86 -2.24 -6.04
CA ASP A 163 -22.21 -2.62 -5.64
C ASP A 163 -23.09 -1.43 -5.25
N LEU A 164 -22.50 -0.33 -4.79
CA LEU A 164 -23.21 0.91 -4.50
C LEU A 164 -23.73 1.56 -5.77
N PHE A 165 -22.95 1.58 -6.85
CA PHE A 165 -23.41 2.08 -8.15
C PHE A 165 -24.62 1.30 -8.64
N ARG A 166 -24.61 -0.04 -8.53
CA ARG A 166 -25.76 -0.88 -8.89
C ARG A 166 -27.00 -0.51 -8.05
N ARG A 167 -26.84 -0.29 -6.75
CA ARG A 167 -27.93 0.15 -5.87
C ARG A 167 -28.45 1.55 -6.19
N LEU A 168 -27.56 2.48 -6.55
CA LEU A 168 -27.92 3.84 -6.93
C LEU A 168 -28.83 3.84 -8.16
N VAL A 169 -28.47 3.05 -9.18
CA VAL A 169 -29.23 2.92 -10.44
C VAL A 169 -30.63 2.34 -10.20
N VAL A 170 -30.74 1.32 -9.35
CA VAL A 170 -32.01 0.62 -9.10
C VAL A 170 -32.89 1.35 -8.07
N SER A 171 -32.31 2.20 -7.21
CA SER A 171 -33.04 2.95 -6.21
C SER A 171 -34.07 3.89 -6.84
N ARG A 172 -35.32 3.87 -6.34
CA ARG A 172 -36.40 4.77 -6.78
C ARG A 172 -36.64 5.94 -5.81
N GLY A 173 -36.16 5.85 -4.57
CA GLY A 173 -36.35 6.88 -3.55
C GLY A 173 -35.26 7.96 -3.60
N VAL A 174 -35.66 9.23 -3.60
CA VAL A 174 -34.74 10.38 -3.66
C VAL A 174 -33.77 10.38 -2.49
N LEU A 175 -34.24 10.19 -1.25
CA LEU A 175 -33.39 10.15 -0.06
C LEU A 175 -32.37 9.00 -0.10
N ALA A 176 -32.79 7.83 -0.57
CA ALA A 176 -31.90 6.68 -0.72
C ALA A 176 -30.83 6.92 -1.79
N ARG A 177 -31.17 7.59 -2.90
CA ARG A 177 -30.20 7.99 -3.92
C ARG A 177 -29.18 8.99 -3.38
N VAL A 178 -29.63 10.01 -2.63
CA VAL A 178 -28.74 11.00 -2.02
C VAL A 178 -27.78 10.34 -1.03
N TYR A 179 -28.30 9.47 -0.15
CA TYR A 179 -27.47 8.74 0.81
C TYR A 179 -26.42 7.84 0.13
N VAL A 180 -26.85 7.01 -0.84
CA VAL A 180 -25.91 6.15 -1.58
C VAL A 180 -24.89 6.97 -2.38
N GLY A 181 -25.32 8.08 -3.00
CA GLY A 181 -24.43 9.00 -3.69
C GLY A 181 -23.38 9.60 -2.77
N ALA A 182 -23.76 10.03 -1.56
CA ALA A 182 -22.83 10.55 -0.56
C ALA A 182 -21.79 9.51 -0.12
N VAL A 183 -22.21 8.24 0.07
CA VAL A 183 -21.30 7.14 0.38
C VAL A 183 -20.32 6.87 -0.77
N ILE A 184 -20.80 6.88 -2.01
CA ILE A 184 -19.92 6.77 -3.19
C ILE A 184 -18.91 7.92 -3.22
N THR A 185 -19.33 9.16 -2.98
CA THR A 185 -18.41 10.31 -2.91
C THR A 185 -17.38 10.13 -1.80
N ALA A 186 -17.78 9.65 -0.63
CA ALA A 186 -16.86 9.40 0.49
C ALA A 186 -15.79 8.35 0.14
N ILE A 187 -16.14 7.31 -0.63
CA ILE A 187 -15.22 6.27 -1.15
C ILE A 187 -14.32 6.82 -2.26
N VAL A 188 -14.88 7.61 -3.17
CA VAL A 188 -14.14 8.09 -4.35
C VAL A 188 -13.10 9.14 -3.97
N MET A 189 -13.34 9.94 -2.93
CA MET A 189 -12.43 11.04 -2.55
C MET A 189 -11.03 10.56 -2.14
N PRO A 190 -10.84 9.64 -1.18
CA PRO A 190 -9.50 9.14 -0.84
C PRO A 190 -8.83 8.42 -2.01
N ALA A 191 -9.59 7.70 -2.84
CA ALA A 191 -9.06 7.06 -4.04
C ALA A 191 -8.57 8.06 -5.09
N LEU A 192 -9.28 9.19 -5.28
CA LEU A 192 -8.83 10.28 -6.14
C LEU A 192 -7.55 10.93 -5.61
N VAL A 193 -7.46 11.16 -4.30
CA VAL A 193 -6.24 11.67 -3.66
C VAL A 193 -5.08 10.68 -3.87
N ALA A 194 -5.32 9.38 -3.67
CA ALA A 194 -4.32 8.35 -3.93
C ALA A 194 -3.89 8.31 -5.40
N ALA A 195 -4.83 8.43 -6.34
CA ALA A 195 -4.53 8.46 -7.78
C ALA A 195 -3.74 9.71 -8.18
N TYR A 196 -4.10 10.87 -7.63
CA TYR A 196 -3.37 12.12 -7.82
C TYR A 196 -1.93 12.01 -7.30
N LEU A 197 -1.76 11.56 -6.06
CA LEU A 197 -0.44 11.38 -5.46
C LEU A 197 0.38 10.32 -6.20
N ALA A 198 -0.22 9.19 -6.58
CA ALA A 198 0.45 8.18 -7.40
C ALA A 198 0.91 8.76 -8.75
N THR A 199 0.10 9.62 -9.37
CA THR A 199 0.45 10.30 -10.63
C THR A 199 1.59 11.28 -10.43
N GLU A 200 1.56 12.09 -9.36
CA GLU A 200 2.69 12.95 -9.02
C GLU A 200 3.99 12.15 -8.82
N LEU A 201 3.92 11.00 -8.14
CA LEU A 201 5.07 10.14 -7.90
C LEU A 201 5.63 9.54 -9.20
N LEU A 202 4.76 9.09 -10.11
CA LEU A 202 5.19 8.54 -11.41
C LEU A 202 5.85 9.61 -12.31
N LEU A 203 5.47 10.88 -12.13
CA LEU A 203 5.96 12.00 -12.92
C LEU A 203 7.16 12.72 -12.29
N LYS A 204 7.50 12.45 -11.02
CA LYS A 204 8.69 13.01 -10.36
C LYS A 204 9.96 12.33 -10.88
N PRO A 205 10.94 13.08 -11.42
CA PRO A 205 12.24 12.53 -11.78
C PRO A 205 13.02 12.11 -10.52
N PRO A 206 13.76 10.97 -10.56
CA PRO A 206 13.88 10.05 -11.69
C PRO A 206 12.65 9.15 -11.84
N ILE A 207 12.13 9.01 -13.07
CA ILE A 207 10.93 8.21 -13.37
C ILE A 207 11.19 6.74 -12.98
N PRO A 208 10.39 6.18 -12.06
CA PRO A 208 10.61 4.85 -11.49
C PRO A 208 10.16 3.73 -12.45
N THR A 209 10.89 3.48 -13.55
CA THR A 209 10.50 2.44 -14.54
C THR A 209 10.49 1.01 -13.98
N THR A 210 11.28 0.72 -12.94
CA THR A 210 11.31 -0.59 -12.26
C THR A 210 10.09 -0.83 -11.36
N HIS A 211 9.39 0.22 -10.96
CA HIS A 211 8.30 0.14 -10.00
C HIS A 211 6.97 -0.29 -10.64
N ILE A 212 6.74 0.06 -11.91
CA ILE A 212 5.63 -0.45 -12.74
C ILE A 212 5.66 -2.00 -12.81
N ALA A 213 6.85 -2.59 -12.91
CA ALA A 213 7.02 -4.04 -12.91
C ALA A 213 6.72 -4.68 -11.54
N GLY A 214 6.89 -3.93 -10.44
CA GLY A 214 6.52 -4.35 -9.09
C GLY A 214 5.01 -4.21 -8.79
N LEU A 215 4.35 -3.22 -9.40
CA LEU A 215 2.91 -2.95 -9.22
C LEU A 215 2.01 -4.08 -9.72
N ILE A 216 2.32 -4.70 -10.87
CA ILE A 216 1.51 -5.80 -11.45
C ILE A 216 1.42 -7.03 -10.51
N PRO A 217 2.54 -7.66 -10.08
CA PRO A 217 2.47 -8.79 -9.16
C PRO A 217 1.87 -8.39 -7.81
N THR A 218 2.10 -7.15 -7.38
CA THR A 218 1.55 -6.58 -6.15
C THR A 218 0.02 -6.51 -6.16
N VAL A 219 -0.58 -5.92 -7.20
CA VAL A 219 -2.03 -5.85 -7.36
C VAL A 219 -2.60 -7.26 -7.51
N THR A 220 -1.90 -8.15 -8.22
CA THR A 220 -2.29 -9.55 -8.37
C THR A 220 -2.37 -10.26 -7.01
N LEU A 221 -1.35 -10.12 -6.16
CA LEU A 221 -1.34 -10.69 -4.82
C LEU A 221 -2.43 -10.11 -3.92
N LEU A 222 -2.67 -8.79 -4.00
CA LEU A 222 -3.75 -8.13 -3.26
C LEU A 222 -5.12 -8.73 -3.64
N VAL A 223 -5.40 -8.87 -4.94
CA VAL A 223 -6.66 -9.44 -5.44
C VAL A 223 -6.82 -10.90 -5.04
N ILE A 224 -5.78 -11.72 -5.22
CA ILE A 224 -5.79 -13.14 -4.84
C ILE A 224 -6.07 -13.28 -3.34
N TYR A 225 -5.36 -12.50 -2.53
CA TYR A 225 -5.46 -12.57 -1.08
C TYR A 225 -6.85 -12.12 -0.59
N HIS A 226 -7.37 -11.02 -1.13
CA HIS A 226 -8.72 -10.56 -0.84
C HIS A 226 -9.77 -11.63 -1.19
N LYS A 227 -9.64 -12.28 -2.35
CA LYS A 227 -10.55 -13.34 -2.77
C LYS A 227 -10.47 -14.57 -1.86
N LEU A 228 -9.27 -14.97 -1.44
CA LEU A 228 -9.08 -16.12 -0.54
C LEU A 228 -9.69 -15.86 0.84
N THR A 229 -9.48 -14.67 1.40
CA THR A 229 -9.97 -14.32 2.74
C THR A 229 -11.49 -14.20 2.80
N THR A 230 -12.11 -13.61 1.78
CA THR A 230 -13.58 -13.49 1.67
C THR A 230 -14.25 -14.85 1.39
N THR A 231 -13.67 -15.70 0.54
CA THR A 231 -14.20 -17.04 0.23
C THR A 231 -14.13 -17.98 1.44
N ASN A 232 -13.00 -18.01 2.15
CA ASN A 232 -12.82 -18.88 3.32
C ASN A 232 -13.78 -18.53 4.48
N LYS A 233 -14.10 -17.24 4.67
CA LYS A 233 -15.11 -16.82 5.66
C LYS A 233 -16.52 -17.22 5.26
N ALA A 234 -16.89 -17.04 3.98
CA ALA A 234 -18.20 -17.46 3.48
C ALA A 234 -18.44 -18.96 3.68
N GLN A 235 -17.42 -19.79 3.43
CA GLN A 235 -17.47 -21.24 3.66
C GLN A 235 -17.58 -21.61 5.15
N ARG A 236 -16.85 -20.92 6.05
CA ARG A 236 -16.96 -21.15 7.50
C ARG A 236 -18.37 -20.83 8.03
N HIS A 237 -18.99 -19.75 7.56
CA HIS A 237 -20.35 -19.40 7.97
C HIS A 237 -21.40 -20.41 7.47
N GLN A 238 -21.22 -20.98 6.28
CA GLN A 238 -22.07 -22.07 5.77
C GLN A 238 -21.87 -23.39 6.53
N GLY A 239 -20.64 -23.72 6.94
CA GLY A 239 -20.35 -24.91 7.75
C GLY A 239 -20.95 -24.84 9.16
N THR A 240 -21.01 -23.65 9.76
CA THR A 240 -21.65 -23.46 11.08
C THR A 240 -23.18 -23.45 11.05
N SER A 241 -23.80 -23.16 9.90
CA SER A 241 -25.27 -23.21 9.77
C SER A 241 -25.80 -24.61 9.40
N GLN A 242 -24.92 -25.61 9.27
CA GLN A 242 -25.27 -26.98 8.89
C GLN A 242 -25.12 -28.00 10.02
N ASN A 243 -24.81 -27.57 11.25
CA ASN A 243 -24.95 -28.44 12.41
C ASN A 243 -26.34 -28.22 13.03
N PRO A 244 -27.28 -29.19 12.90
CA PRO A 244 -28.58 -29.14 13.57
C PRO A 244 -28.46 -29.23 15.10
#